data_AF-A0A0B1Z8A2-F1
#
_entry.id   AF-A0A0B1Z8A2-F1
#
_cell.length_a   1.000
_cell.length_b   1.000
_cell.length_c   1.000
_cell.angle_alpha   90.00
_cell.angle_beta   90.00
_cell.angle_gamma   90.00
#
_symmetry.space_group_name_H-M   'P 1'
#
loop_
_entity.id
_entity.type
_entity.pdbx_description
1 polymer ?
#
loop_
_entity_poly.entity_id
_entity_poly.type
_entity_poly.pdbx_seq_one_letter_code
_entity_poly.pdbx_strand_id
1 'polypeptide(L)'
;MTLQSYAHQTVAWAKQRLDETDAILSEVEKLATDIKEDSRKQADAARARLAESRAKLQQYYDALRAQADTVKQEAGEIQDKLEAEWIEVESALQQFVATTGDQVKTVRSIVVVRARAQRQAWQDSLKDLRGQAADAVEKARGELDAAFDHLSAAADKFQARIGEVKDAGDESWRAVKQGFTNAKAARDVTVQKIKDTFSKVL
;
A
#
# COMPACT_ATOMS: atom_id res chain seq x y z
N MET A 1 21.32 -12.97 10.96
CA MET A 1 20.20 -12.03 11.23
C MET A 1 19.72 -12.29 12.65
N THR A 2 19.65 -11.29 13.52
CA THR A 2 19.28 -11.47 14.93
C THR A 2 17.76 -11.41 15.13
N LEU A 3 17.23 -12.06 16.17
CA LEU A 3 15.81 -12.00 16.54
C LEU A 3 15.31 -10.56 16.74
N GLN A 4 16.15 -9.69 17.30
CA GLN A 4 15.84 -8.27 17.50
C GLN A 4 15.75 -7.49 16.18
N SER A 5 16.64 -7.78 15.22
CA SER A 5 16.58 -7.22 13.87
C SER A 5 15.32 -7.68 13.11
N TYR A 6 14.90 -8.93 13.30
CA TYR A 6 13.67 -9.45 12.73
C TYR A 6 12.42 -8.78 13.31
N ALA A 7 12.31 -8.67 14.64
CA ALA A 7 11.18 -8.02 15.31
C ALA A 7 10.99 -6.55 14.88
N HIS A 8 12.09 -5.79 14.78
CA HIS A 8 12.02 -4.40 14.29
C HIS A 8 11.53 -4.31 12.83
N GLN A 9 11.91 -5.24 11.96
CA GLN A 9 11.42 -5.28 10.58
C GLN A 9 9.92 -5.62 10.50
N THR A 10 9.45 -6.56 11.31
CA THR A 10 8.02 -6.91 11.36
C THR A 10 7.17 -5.74 11.87
N VAL A 11 7.63 -5.02 12.90
CA VAL A 11 6.96 -3.80 13.40
C VAL A 11 6.91 -2.71 12.33
N ALA A 12 8.02 -2.47 11.62
CA ALA A 12 8.07 -1.47 10.55
C ALA A 12 7.13 -1.82 9.38
N TRP A 13 7.11 -3.10 8.98
CA TRP A 13 6.20 -3.57 7.95
C TRP A 13 4.73 -3.46 8.37
N ALA A 14 4.40 -3.81 9.61
CA ALA A 14 3.04 -3.70 10.14
C ALA A 14 2.57 -2.23 10.17
N LYS A 15 3.43 -1.30 10.59
CA LYS A 15 3.16 0.14 10.50
C LYS A 15 2.87 0.57 9.06
N GLN A 16 3.70 0.16 8.12
CA GLN A 16 3.51 0.50 6.71
C GLN A 16 2.15 0.01 6.19
N ARG A 17 1.73 -1.21 6.54
CA ARG A 17 0.42 -1.76 6.12
C ARG A 17 -0.76 -1.03 6.74
N LEU A 18 -0.62 -0.59 7.98
CA LEU A 18 -1.62 0.23 8.64
C LEU A 18 -1.75 1.60 7.97
N ASP A 19 -0.62 2.29 7.72
CA ASP A 19 -0.61 3.59 7.03
C ASP A 19 -1.18 3.47 5.59
N GLU A 20 -0.88 2.37 4.88
CA GLU A 20 -1.49 2.06 3.58
C GLU A 20 -3.01 1.87 3.67
N THR A 21 -3.49 1.14 4.68
CA THR A 21 -4.92 0.88 4.88
C THR A 21 -5.66 2.18 5.21
N ASP A 22 -5.08 3.06 6.03
CA ASP A 22 -5.65 4.37 6.36
C ASP A 22 -5.81 5.24 5.11
N ALA A 23 -4.80 5.25 4.23
CA ALA A 23 -4.87 5.98 2.96
C ALA A 23 -5.92 5.40 1.99
N ILE A 24 -6.02 4.06 1.91
CA ILE A 24 -7.06 3.38 1.11
C ILE A 24 -8.44 3.72 1.63
N LEU A 25 -8.66 3.62 2.94
CA LEU A 25 -9.97 3.86 3.56
C LEU A 25 -10.44 5.30 3.33
N SER A 26 -9.55 6.28 3.50
CA SER A 26 -9.86 7.68 3.21
C SER A 26 -10.26 7.91 1.75
N GLU A 27 -9.60 7.23 0.81
CA GLU A 27 -9.94 7.36 -0.61
C GLU A 27 -11.24 6.64 -0.98
N VAL A 28 -11.47 5.46 -0.39
CA VAL A 28 -12.73 4.71 -0.51
C VAL A 28 -13.91 5.54 0.01
N GLU A 29 -13.75 6.23 1.14
CA GLU A 29 -14.78 7.11 1.71
C GLU A 29 -15.13 8.27 0.76
N LYS A 30 -14.14 8.86 0.10
CA LYS A 30 -14.39 9.89 -0.93
C LYS A 30 -15.12 9.31 -2.13
N LEU A 31 -14.66 8.17 -2.64
CA LEU A 31 -15.24 7.54 -3.84
C LEU A 31 -16.66 7.02 -3.59
N ALA A 32 -17.00 6.69 -2.35
CA ALA A 32 -18.32 6.21 -1.97
C ALA A 32 -19.44 7.25 -2.19
N THR A 33 -19.11 8.55 -2.20
CA THR A 33 -20.11 9.62 -2.44
C THR A 33 -20.70 9.56 -3.84
N ASP A 34 -19.94 9.03 -4.80
CA ASP A 34 -20.29 9.02 -6.23
C ASP A 34 -20.94 7.69 -6.66
N ILE A 35 -21.10 6.74 -5.73
CA ILE A 35 -21.67 5.42 -6.01
C ILE A 35 -23.20 5.52 -6.16
N LYS A 36 -23.72 4.90 -7.22
CA LYS A 36 -25.16 4.79 -7.49
C LYS A 36 -25.88 4.07 -6.37
N GLU A 37 -27.13 4.45 -6.13
CA GLU A 37 -27.93 3.94 -5.01
C GLU A 37 -28.04 2.41 -5.00
N ASP A 38 -28.24 1.78 -6.16
CA ASP A 38 -28.34 0.32 -6.30
C ASP A 38 -27.08 -0.45 -5.87
N SER A 39 -25.91 0.18 -5.92
CA SER A 39 -24.62 -0.42 -5.53
C SER A 39 -24.15 0.03 -4.15
N ARG A 40 -24.81 1.04 -3.55
CA ARG A 40 -24.36 1.70 -2.31
C ARG A 40 -24.27 0.75 -1.13
N LYS A 41 -25.25 -0.15 -0.96
CA LYS A 41 -25.25 -1.13 0.13
C LYS A 41 -24.02 -2.05 0.09
N GLN A 42 -23.59 -2.48 -1.10
CA GLN A 42 -22.41 -3.33 -1.26
C GLN A 42 -21.12 -2.55 -1.02
N ALA A 43 -21.08 -1.29 -1.49
CA ALA A 43 -19.95 -0.41 -1.26
C ALA A 43 -19.74 -0.11 0.23
N ASP A 44 -20.83 0.17 0.95
CA ASP A 44 -20.81 0.41 2.39
C ASP A 44 -20.37 -0.84 3.18
N ALA A 45 -20.80 -2.03 2.75
CA ALA A 45 -20.34 -3.28 3.35
C ALA A 45 -18.83 -3.50 3.15
N ALA A 46 -18.32 -3.24 1.94
CA ALA A 46 -16.88 -3.34 1.66
C ALA A 46 -16.07 -2.31 2.45
N ARG A 47 -16.57 -1.07 2.57
CA ARG A 47 -15.97 -0.02 3.40
C ARG A 47 -15.96 -0.41 4.89
N ALA A 48 -17.03 -1.00 5.40
CA ALA A 48 -17.09 -1.47 6.78
C ALA A 48 -16.05 -2.57 7.05
N ARG A 49 -15.88 -3.53 6.12
CA ARG A 49 -14.84 -4.56 6.19
C ARG A 49 -13.43 -3.96 6.21
N LEU A 50 -13.17 -2.94 5.38
CA LEU A 50 -11.90 -2.21 5.40
C LEU A 50 -11.65 -1.53 6.76
N ALA A 51 -12.66 -0.87 7.32
CA ALA A 51 -12.55 -0.22 8.64
C ALA A 51 -12.32 -1.23 9.77
N GLU A 52 -12.96 -2.40 9.72
CA GLU A 52 -12.74 -3.47 10.69
C GLU A 52 -11.33 -4.04 10.60
N SER A 53 -10.87 -4.33 9.37
CA SER A 53 -9.51 -4.84 9.12
C SER A 53 -8.46 -3.85 9.59
N ARG A 54 -8.67 -2.56 9.34
CA ARG A 54 -7.83 -1.46 9.86
C ARG A 54 -7.71 -1.51 11.38
N ALA A 55 -8.83 -1.70 12.08
CA ALA A 55 -8.83 -1.79 13.55
C ALA A 55 -8.05 -3.01 14.04
N LYS A 56 -8.15 -4.17 13.37
CA LYS A 56 -7.37 -5.37 13.71
C LYS A 56 -5.88 -5.20 13.42
N LEU A 57 -5.52 -4.62 12.28
CA LEU A 57 -4.14 -4.28 11.95
C LEU A 57 -3.50 -3.37 13.01
N GLN A 58 -4.25 -2.37 13.51
CA GLN A 58 -3.81 -1.52 14.63
C GLN A 58 -3.54 -2.35 15.89
N GLN A 59 -4.46 -3.23 16.28
CA GLN A 59 -4.29 -4.08 17.46
C GLN A 59 -3.05 -4.97 17.36
N TYR A 60 -2.80 -5.56 16.19
CA TYR A 60 -1.64 -6.41 15.97
C TYR A 60 -0.34 -5.60 15.91
N TYR A 61 -0.36 -4.41 15.33
CA TYR A 61 0.77 -3.49 15.36
C TYR A 61 1.15 -3.10 16.80
N ASP A 62 0.17 -2.75 17.62
CA ASP A 62 0.40 -2.39 19.03
C ASP A 62 0.95 -3.59 19.82
N ALA A 63 0.44 -4.79 19.56
CA ALA A 63 0.95 -6.02 20.15
C ALA A 63 2.41 -6.32 19.74
N LEU A 64 2.75 -6.16 18.45
CA LEU A 64 4.12 -6.33 17.97
C LEU A 64 5.09 -5.33 18.62
N ARG A 65 4.68 -4.07 18.78
CA ARG A 65 5.50 -3.07 19.48
C ARG A 65 5.78 -3.48 20.92
N ALA A 66 4.76 -3.89 21.65
CA ALA A 66 4.92 -4.33 23.03
C ALA A 66 5.81 -5.58 23.16
N GLN A 67 5.79 -6.47 22.17
CA GLN A 67 6.65 -7.66 22.15
C GLN A 67 8.10 -7.36 21.76
N ALA A 68 8.33 -6.42 20.84
CA ALA A 68 9.67 -5.99 20.47
C ALA A 68 10.45 -5.43 21.67
N ASP A 69 9.75 -4.82 22.63
CA ASP A 69 10.33 -4.29 23.86
C ASP A 69 10.61 -5.38 24.93
N THR A 70 10.12 -6.61 24.76
CA THR A 70 10.12 -7.65 25.82
C THR A 70 10.90 -8.94 25.51
N VAL A 71 11.65 -9.02 24.41
CA VAL A 71 12.48 -10.20 24.01
C VAL A 71 11.67 -11.51 24.01
N LYS A 72 10.35 -11.46 23.74
CA LYS A 72 9.49 -12.64 23.69
C LYS A 72 9.29 -13.13 22.26
N GLN A 73 9.38 -14.44 22.09
CA GLN A 73 9.38 -15.16 20.83
C GLN A 73 7.95 -15.57 20.42
N GLU A 74 7.02 -14.60 20.36
CA GLU A 74 5.63 -14.79 19.91
C GLU A 74 5.34 -14.10 18.55
N ALA A 75 6.37 -13.49 17.94
CA ALA A 75 6.26 -12.68 16.73
C ALA A 75 5.70 -13.43 15.51
N GLY A 76 5.82 -14.76 15.45
CA GLY A 76 5.30 -15.58 14.34
C GLY A 76 3.78 -15.58 14.27
N GLU A 77 3.09 -15.82 15.38
CA GLU A 77 1.61 -15.89 15.39
C GLU A 77 0.96 -14.53 15.09
N ILE A 78 1.56 -13.44 15.57
CA ILE A 78 1.05 -12.09 15.26
C ILE A 78 1.31 -11.74 13.80
N GLN A 79 2.45 -12.18 13.24
CA GLN A 79 2.74 -12.00 11.83
C GLN A 79 1.72 -12.73 10.94
N ASP A 80 1.41 -14.00 11.22
CA ASP A 80 0.41 -14.76 10.45
C ASP A 80 -0.96 -14.06 10.48
N LYS A 81 -1.35 -13.53 11.65
CA LYS A 81 -2.58 -12.74 11.81
C LYS A 81 -2.56 -11.44 11.01
N LEU A 82 -1.42 -10.72 10.97
CA LEU A 82 -1.29 -9.53 10.13
C LEU A 82 -1.36 -9.84 8.64
N GLU A 83 -0.73 -10.92 8.20
CA GLU A 83 -0.79 -11.36 6.79
C GLU A 83 -2.22 -11.76 6.39
N ALA A 84 -2.93 -12.46 7.27
CA ALA A 84 -4.33 -12.80 7.06
C ALA A 84 -5.24 -11.55 6.96
N GLU A 85 -5.07 -10.58 7.88
CA GLU A 85 -5.83 -9.33 7.81
C GLU A 85 -5.47 -8.49 6.59
N TRP A 86 -4.22 -8.55 6.14
CA TRP A 86 -3.84 -7.88 4.91
C TRP A 86 -4.53 -8.47 3.68
N ILE A 87 -4.71 -9.79 3.62
CA ILE A 87 -5.49 -10.46 2.57
C ILE A 87 -6.95 -9.98 2.61
N GLU A 88 -7.51 -9.81 3.81
CA GLU A 88 -8.88 -9.29 3.98
C GLU A 88 -9.00 -7.84 3.49
N VAL A 89 -8.02 -6.97 3.78
CA VAL A 89 -7.96 -5.60 3.22
C VAL A 89 -8.01 -5.63 1.69
N GLU A 90 -7.18 -6.45 1.04
CA GLU A 90 -7.15 -6.55 -0.42
C GLU A 90 -8.49 -7.12 -0.96
N SER A 91 -9.10 -8.08 -0.27
CA SER A 91 -10.41 -8.63 -0.65
C SER A 91 -11.52 -7.58 -0.57
N ALA A 92 -11.62 -6.86 0.55
CA ALA A 92 -12.62 -5.82 0.76
C ALA A 92 -12.45 -4.67 -0.24
N LEU A 93 -11.20 -4.30 -0.55
CA LEU A 93 -10.89 -3.31 -1.57
C LEU A 93 -11.36 -3.73 -2.97
N GLN A 94 -11.10 -4.98 -3.37
CA GLN A 94 -11.58 -5.51 -4.65
C GLN A 94 -13.10 -5.48 -4.73
N GLN A 95 -13.78 -5.84 -3.63
CA GLN A 95 -15.24 -5.75 -3.55
C GLN A 95 -15.72 -4.31 -3.72
N PHE A 96 -15.10 -3.33 -3.06
CA PHE A 96 -15.47 -1.92 -3.20
C PHE A 96 -15.30 -1.45 -4.66
N VAL A 97 -14.15 -1.74 -5.29
CA VAL A 97 -13.89 -1.36 -6.68
C VAL A 97 -14.97 -1.89 -7.62
N ALA A 98 -15.41 -3.13 -7.44
CA ALA A 98 -16.44 -3.75 -8.26
C ALA A 98 -17.80 -3.02 -8.20
N THR A 99 -18.08 -2.29 -7.13
CA THR A 99 -19.32 -1.50 -6.97
C THR A 99 -19.28 -0.15 -7.68
N THR A 100 -18.11 0.28 -8.17
CA THR A 100 -17.96 1.56 -8.85
C THR A 100 -18.27 1.46 -10.35
N GLY A 101 -18.97 2.45 -10.89
CA GLY A 101 -19.31 2.50 -12.32
C GLY A 101 -18.12 2.82 -13.23
N ASP A 102 -17.09 3.49 -12.70
CA ASP A 102 -15.82 3.78 -13.38
C ASP A 102 -14.67 3.13 -12.61
N GLN A 103 -14.58 1.81 -12.73
CA GLN A 103 -13.59 1.00 -12.01
C GLN A 103 -12.15 1.42 -12.31
N VAL A 104 -11.89 1.95 -13.51
CA VAL A 104 -10.54 2.40 -13.91
C VAL A 104 -10.10 3.61 -13.10
N LYS A 105 -10.97 4.62 -12.99
CA LYS A 105 -10.68 5.82 -12.19
C LYS A 105 -10.53 5.45 -10.71
N THR A 106 -11.39 4.59 -10.19
CA THR A 106 -11.35 4.08 -8.80
C THR A 106 -10.02 3.39 -8.51
N VAL A 107 -9.62 2.40 -9.35
CA VAL A 107 -8.36 1.66 -9.18
C VAL A 107 -7.15 2.59 -9.25
N ARG A 108 -7.14 3.56 -10.18
CA ARG A 108 -6.05 4.53 -10.26
C ARG A 108 -5.91 5.34 -8.97
N SER A 109 -7.01 5.89 -8.45
CA SER A 109 -6.96 6.72 -7.25
C SER A 109 -6.39 5.93 -6.06
N ILE A 110 -6.87 4.69 -5.90
CA ILE A 110 -6.38 3.74 -4.89
C ILE A 110 -4.89 3.46 -5.05
N VAL A 111 -4.41 3.18 -6.27
CA VAL A 111 -2.97 2.92 -6.52
C VAL A 111 -2.12 4.14 -6.15
N VAL A 112 -2.58 5.35 -6.49
CA VAL A 112 -1.86 6.59 -6.18
C VAL A 112 -1.78 6.85 -4.68
N VAL A 113 -2.88 6.69 -3.93
CA VAL A 113 -2.85 6.91 -2.47
C VAL A 113 -2.02 5.85 -1.75
N ARG A 114 -2.04 4.59 -2.22
CA ARG A 114 -1.18 3.51 -1.68
C ARG A 114 0.30 3.80 -1.91
N ALA A 115 0.66 4.25 -3.11
CA ALA A 115 2.03 4.64 -3.44
C ALA A 115 2.50 5.78 -2.53
N ARG A 116 1.66 6.82 -2.32
CA ARG A 116 1.98 7.94 -1.43
C ARG A 116 2.19 7.49 0.03
N ALA A 117 1.33 6.62 0.55
CA ALA A 117 1.49 6.08 1.90
C ALA A 117 2.82 5.31 2.06
N GLN A 118 3.18 4.49 1.07
CA GLN A 118 4.46 3.77 1.05
C GLN A 118 5.66 4.73 1.00
N ARG A 119 5.58 5.80 0.19
CA ARG A 119 6.61 6.84 0.15
C ARG A 119 6.83 7.45 1.52
N GLN A 120 5.75 7.82 2.20
CA GLN A 120 5.80 8.46 3.50
C GLN A 120 6.47 7.53 4.54
N ALA A 121 6.04 6.26 4.59
CA ALA A 121 6.62 5.28 5.51
C ALA A 121 8.15 5.11 5.32
N TRP A 122 8.62 5.15 4.09
CA TRP A 122 10.06 5.08 3.80
C TRP A 122 10.81 6.37 4.09
N GLN A 123 10.20 7.54 3.84
CA GLN A 123 10.77 8.83 4.23
C GLN A 123 10.92 8.95 5.75
N ASP A 124 9.93 8.47 6.52
CA ASP A 124 9.98 8.42 7.97
C ASP A 124 11.12 7.48 8.44
N SER A 125 11.25 6.31 7.81
CA SER A 125 12.35 5.37 8.09
C SER A 125 13.74 5.97 7.82
N LEU A 126 13.88 6.74 6.74
CA LEU A 126 15.13 7.45 6.42
C LEU A 126 15.43 8.58 7.40
N LYS A 127 14.41 9.28 7.89
CA LYS A 127 14.55 10.35 8.90
C LYS A 127 15.14 9.80 10.19
N ASP A 128 14.69 8.62 10.62
CA ASP A 128 15.20 7.95 11.82
C ASP A 128 16.69 7.55 11.69
N LEU A 129 17.16 7.27 10.46
CA LEU A 129 18.57 6.90 10.18
C LEU A 129 19.53 8.09 10.01
N ARG A 130 19.00 9.31 9.81
CA ARG A 130 19.79 10.51 9.47
C ARG A 130 20.85 10.88 10.52
N GLY A 131 20.69 10.43 11.76
CA GLY A 131 21.66 10.70 12.85
C GLY A 131 23.05 10.10 12.64
N GLN A 132 23.22 9.13 11.72
CA GLN A 132 24.48 8.39 11.55
C GLN A 132 25.14 8.54 10.16
N ALA A 133 24.38 8.90 9.10
CA ALA A 133 24.89 8.97 7.73
C ALA A 133 24.09 9.94 6.82
N ALA A 134 24.18 11.24 7.11
CA ALA A 134 23.36 12.28 6.46
C ALA A 134 23.43 12.28 4.92
N ASP A 135 24.62 12.17 4.33
CA ASP A 135 24.80 12.23 2.87
C ASP A 135 24.22 11.00 2.15
N ALA A 136 24.37 9.81 2.76
CA ALA A 136 23.82 8.57 2.22
C ALA A 136 22.28 8.58 2.28
N VAL A 137 21.71 9.14 3.34
CA VAL A 137 20.26 9.32 3.53
C VAL A 137 19.67 10.31 2.52
N GLU A 138 20.32 11.44 2.26
CA GLU A 138 19.84 12.40 1.25
C GLU A 138 19.89 11.82 -0.17
N LYS A 139 20.93 11.05 -0.49
CA LYS A 139 20.99 10.31 -1.77
C LYS A 139 19.86 9.29 -1.90
N ALA A 140 19.62 8.49 -0.85
CA ALA A 140 18.53 7.52 -0.83
C ALA A 140 17.16 8.19 -0.98
N ARG A 141 16.96 9.37 -0.38
CA ARG A 141 15.74 10.17 -0.53
C ARG A 141 15.54 10.65 -1.98
N GLY A 142 16.59 11.13 -2.65
CA GLY A 142 16.52 11.54 -4.05
C GLY A 142 16.17 10.38 -4.99
N GLU A 143 16.75 9.20 -4.77
CA GLU A 143 16.45 7.98 -5.55
C GLU A 143 15.00 7.50 -5.30
N LEU A 144 14.52 7.59 -4.06
CA LEU A 144 13.14 7.29 -3.69
C LEU A 144 12.15 8.19 -4.44
N ASP A 145 12.39 9.50 -4.41
CA ASP A 145 11.51 10.49 -5.04
C ASP A 145 11.43 10.27 -6.56
N ALA A 146 12.56 10.02 -7.23
CA ALA A 146 12.59 9.71 -8.66
C ALA A 146 11.81 8.43 -9.02
N ALA A 147 11.85 7.40 -8.18
CA ALA A 147 11.10 6.17 -8.41
C ALA A 147 9.57 6.39 -8.27
N PHE A 148 9.15 7.26 -7.33
CA PHE A 148 7.75 7.64 -7.18
C PHE A 148 7.23 8.52 -8.32
N ASP A 149 8.05 9.43 -8.82
CA ASP A 149 7.70 10.24 -9.99
C ASP A 149 7.51 9.36 -11.22
N HIS A 150 8.36 8.34 -11.39
CA HIS A 150 8.21 7.34 -12.45
C HIS A 150 6.91 6.52 -12.30
N LEU A 151 6.58 6.06 -11.07
CA LEU A 151 5.34 5.33 -10.80
C LEU A 151 4.10 6.19 -11.08
N SER A 152 4.14 7.46 -10.68
CA SER A 152 3.05 8.42 -10.92
C SER A 152 2.88 8.68 -12.42
N ALA A 153 3.99 8.90 -13.15
CA ALA A 153 3.96 9.06 -14.60
C ALA A 153 3.47 7.79 -15.33
N ALA A 154 3.78 6.59 -14.81
CA ALA A 154 3.26 5.34 -15.35
C ALA A 154 1.74 5.23 -15.12
N ALA A 155 1.23 5.64 -13.95
CA ALA A 155 -0.19 5.71 -13.66
C ALA A 155 -0.93 6.74 -14.54
N ASP A 156 -0.30 7.87 -14.86
CA ASP A 156 -0.85 8.89 -15.76
C ASP A 156 -0.85 8.44 -17.23
N LYS A 157 0.21 7.77 -17.69
CA LYS A 157 0.27 7.17 -19.04
C LYS A 157 -0.79 6.07 -19.23
N PHE A 158 -1.09 5.32 -18.17
CA PHE A 158 -2.17 4.34 -18.16
C PHE A 158 -3.54 4.99 -18.39
N GLN A 159 -3.79 6.18 -17.81
CA GLN A 159 -5.02 6.95 -18.05
C GLN A 159 -5.15 7.37 -19.52
N ALA A 160 -4.09 7.87 -20.14
CA ALA A 160 -4.12 8.30 -21.53
C ALA A 160 -4.47 7.14 -22.48
N ARG A 161 -3.83 5.98 -22.29
CA ARG A 161 -4.05 4.79 -23.13
C ARG A 161 -5.44 4.19 -22.99
N ILE A 162 -6.04 4.20 -21.81
CA ILE A 162 -7.42 3.69 -21.63
C ILE A 162 -8.45 4.70 -22.14
N GLY A 163 -8.19 6.00 -22.03
CA GLY A 163 -9.04 7.03 -22.63
C GLY A 163 -9.09 6.97 -24.16
N GLU A 164 -8.07 6.38 -24.79
CA GLU A 164 -8.00 6.13 -26.24
C GLU A 164 -8.74 4.85 -26.68
N VAL A 165 -8.87 3.84 -25.81
CA VAL A 165 -9.63 2.60 -26.09
C VAL A 165 -11.11 2.85 -25.77
N LYS A 166 -11.76 3.60 -26.66
CA LYS A 166 -13.22 3.67 -26.72
C LYS A 166 -13.73 2.36 -27.33
N ASP A 167 -14.48 1.59 -26.55
CA ASP A 167 -15.25 0.39 -26.94
C ASP A 167 -14.47 -0.93 -27.13
N ALA A 168 -14.27 -1.68 -26.03
CA ALA A 168 -14.32 -3.15 -25.96
C ALA A 168 -14.12 -3.61 -24.51
N GLY A 169 -15.16 -4.17 -23.89
CA GLY A 169 -15.19 -4.51 -22.45
C GLY A 169 -14.05 -5.44 -22.00
N ASP A 170 -13.70 -6.45 -22.78
CA ASP A 170 -12.68 -7.44 -22.38
C ASP A 170 -11.24 -7.00 -22.66
N GLU A 171 -10.99 -6.29 -23.75
CA GLU A 171 -9.65 -5.76 -24.07
C GLU A 171 -9.27 -4.59 -23.16
N SER A 172 -10.23 -3.72 -22.85
CA SER A 172 -10.05 -2.64 -21.87
C SER A 172 -9.82 -3.22 -20.47
N TRP A 173 -10.57 -4.26 -20.07
CA TRP A 173 -10.38 -4.93 -18.79
C TRP A 173 -9.06 -5.71 -18.70
N ARG A 174 -8.61 -6.32 -19.80
CA ARG A 174 -7.29 -6.97 -19.89
C ARG A 174 -6.17 -5.94 -19.81
N ALA A 175 -6.31 -4.78 -20.46
CA ALA A 175 -5.36 -3.66 -20.35
C ALA A 175 -5.31 -3.11 -18.92
N VAL A 176 -6.45 -3.00 -18.22
CA VAL A 176 -6.52 -2.57 -16.81
C VAL A 176 -5.78 -3.54 -15.90
N LYS A 177 -6.08 -4.84 -16.00
CA LYS A 177 -5.39 -5.88 -15.21
C LYS A 177 -3.90 -5.92 -15.50
N GLN A 178 -3.50 -5.78 -16.76
CA GLN A 178 -2.09 -5.69 -17.14
C GLN A 178 -1.43 -4.44 -16.55
N GLY A 179 -2.13 -3.29 -16.54
CA GLY A 179 -1.66 -2.06 -15.90
C GLY A 179 -1.48 -2.20 -14.40
N PHE A 180 -2.41 -2.88 -13.71
CA PHE A 180 -2.26 -3.20 -12.28
C PHE A 180 -1.07 -4.12 -12.01
N THR A 181 -0.89 -5.17 -12.82
CA THR A 181 0.27 -6.07 -12.75
C THR A 181 1.58 -5.31 -13.01
N ASN A 182 1.60 -4.41 -14.00
CA ASN A 182 2.78 -3.62 -14.33
C ASN A 182 3.09 -2.57 -13.26
N ALA A 183 2.07 -1.94 -12.67
CA ALA A 183 2.23 -1.01 -11.55
C ALA A 183 2.70 -1.74 -10.29
N LYS A 184 2.16 -2.93 -10.02
CA LYS A 184 2.65 -3.83 -8.97
C LYS A 184 4.10 -4.24 -9.22
N ALA A 185 4.47 -4.62 -10.43
CA ALA A 185 5.85 -4.97 -10.78
C ALA A 185 6.80 -3.76 -10.66
N ALA A 186 6.39 -2.58 -11.11
CA ALA A 186 7.16 -1.35 -10.96
C ALA A 186 7.33 -0.97 -9.49
N ARG A 187 6.28 -1.13 -8.69
CA ARG A 187 6.32 -0.98 -7.24
C ARG A 187 7.25 -2.03 -6.62
N ASP A 188 7.17 -3.29 -6.99
CA ASP A 188 8.01 -4.36 -6.43
C ASP A 188 9.49 -4.16 -6.80
N VAL A 189 9.80 -3.72 -8.03
CA VAL A 189 11.15 -3.29 -8.45
C VAL A 189 11.61 -2.07 -7.64
N THR A 190 10.72 -1.11 -7.40
CA THR A 190 11.02 0.09 -6.61
C THR A 190 11.27 -0.27 -5.14
N VAL A 191 10.42 -1.09 -4.54
CA VAL A 191 10.59 -1.68 -3.20
C VAL A 191 11.92 -2.41 -3.12
N GLN A 192 12.28 -3.20 -4.13
CA GLN A 192 13.55 -3.93 -4.14
C GLN A 192 14.74 -2.98 -4.25
N LYS A 193 14.71 -1.99 -5.15
CA LYS A 193 15.76 -0.96 -5.24
C LYS A 193 15.90 -0.20 -3.92
N ILE A 194 14.80 0.12 -3.26
CA ILE A 194 14.80 0.80 -1.96
C ILE A 194 15.39 -0.12 -0.89
N LYS A 195 15.02 -1.41 -0.84
CA LYS A 195 15.65 -2.40 0.06
C LYS A 195 17.15 -2.49 -0.17
N ASP A 196 17.58 -2.51 -1.43
CA ASP A 196 19.00 -2.56 -1.79
C ASP A 196 19.72 -1.27 -1.38
N THR A 197 19.08 -0.10 -1.53
CA THR A 197 19.61 1.19 -1.08
C THR A 197 19.71 1.23 0.45
N PHE A 198 18.67 0.83 1.19
CA PHE A 198 18.71 0.73 2.65
C PHE A 198 19.78 -0.25 3.14
N SER A 199 19.98 -1.38 2.45
CA SER A 199 21.04 -2.36 2.77
C SER A 199 22.46 -1.83 2.54
N LYS A 200 22.63 -0.72 1.82
CA LYS A 200 23.92 -0.04 1.62
C LYS A 200 24.14 1.11 2.61
N VAL A 201 23.07 1.55 3.29
CA VAL A 201 23.10 2.64 4.28
C VAL A 201 23.23 2.08 5.71
N LEU A 202 22.69 0.88 5.96
CA LEU A 202 22.84 0.09 7.19
C LEU A 202 24.10 -0.78 7.14
#